data_AF-A0A929KAL3-F1
#
_entry.id   AF-A0A929KAL3-F1
#
_cell.length_a   1.000
_cell.length_b   1.000
_cell.length_c   1.000
_cell.angle_alpha   90.00
_cell.angle_beta   90.00
_cell.angle_gamma   90.00
#
_symmetry.space_group_name_H-M   'P 1'
#
loop_
_entity.id
_entity.type
_entity.pdbx_description
1 polymer ?
#
loop_
_entity_poly.entity_id
_entity_poly.type
_entity_poly.pdbx_seq_one_letter_code
_entity_poly.pdbx_strand_id
1 'polypeptide(L)' 'MSLHEYEEGKEIAAKDPPFYALIQAAMRRADTANLHLLKACWPEVWLELRARYNAPGAILQSELKGDEK' A
#
# COMPACT_ATOMS: atom_id res chain seq x y z
N MET A 1 5.42 -19.58 1.94
CA MET A 1 4.01 -19.99 1.97
C MET A 1 3.87 -21.30 2.73
N SER A 2 3.47 -21.17 4.00
CA SER A 2 3.09 -22.24 4.91
C SER A 2 1.56 -22.28 5.09
N LEU A 3 1.03 -23.34 5.72
CA LEU A 3 -0.39 -23.43 6.07
C LEU A 3 -0.83 -22.23 6.94
N HIS A 4 0.02 -21.81 7.87
CA HIS A 4 -0.24 -20.67 8.74
C HIS A 4 -0.41 -19.37 7.94
N GLU A 5 0.50 -19.07 7.00
CA GLU A 5 0.38 -17.88 6.14
C GLU A 5 -0.88 -17.93 5.25
N TYR A 6 -1.31 -19.12 4.83
CA TYR A 6 -2.55 -19.30 4.07
C TYR A 6 -3.80 -19.04 4.91
N GLU A 7 -3.82 -19.52 6.15
CA GLU A 7 -4.91 -19.26 7.11
C GLU A 7 -5.01 -17.77 7.46
N GLU A 8 -3.88 -17.11 7.74
CA GLU A 8 -3.84 -15.66 7.94
C GLU A 8 -4.35 -14.92 6.69
N GLY A 9 -3.98 -15.38 5.49
CA GLY A 9 -4.47 -14.83 4.23
C GLY A 9 -6.00 -14.89 4.11
N LYS A 10 -6.63 -15.98 4.56
CA LYS A 10 -8.09 -16.10 4.61
C LYS A 10 -8.71 -15.12 5.59
N GLU A 11 -8.11 -14.92 6.76
CA GLU A 11 -8.60 -13.96 7.76
C GLU A 11 -8.50 -12.52 7.27
N ILE A 12 -7.43 -12.17 6.56
CA ILE A 12 -7.27 -10.85 5.93
C ILE A 12 -8.35 -10.64 4.86
N ALA A 13 -8.57 -11.63 3.99
CA ALA A 13 -9.60 -11.55 2.96
C ALA A 13 -11.02 -11.43 3.54
N ALA A 14 -11.30 -12.13 4.66
CA ALA A 14 -12.60 -12.06 5.32
C ALA A 14 -12.94 -10.67 5.89
N LYS A 15 -11.95 -9.82 6.11
CA LYS A 15 -12.14 -8.42 6.56
C LYS A 15 -12.50 -7.46 5.41
N ASP A 16 -12.56 -7.96 4.17
CA ASP A 16 -12.84 -7.21 2.94
C ASP A 16 -12.08 -5.87 2.82
N PRO A 17 -10.75 -5.84 3.05
CA PRO A 17 -9.99 -4.62 2.87
C PRO A 17 -9.93 -4.23 1.39
N PRO A 18 -9.86 -2.93 1.06
CA PRO A 18 -9.62 -2.51 -0.31
C PRO A 18 -8.37 -3.15 -0.89
N PHE A 19 -8.44 -3.63 -2.13
CA PHE A 19 -7.34 -4.36 -2.76
C PHE A 19 -6.01 -3.57 -2.75
N TYR A 20 -6.03 -2.27 -3.04
CA TYR A 20 -4.83 -1.43 -2.98
C TYR A 20 -4.29 -1.24 -1.57
N ALA A 21 -5.12 -1.37 -0.53
CA ALA A 21 -4.63 -1.35 0.85
C ALA A 21 -3.77 -2.59 1.14
N LEU A 22 -4.11 -3.75 0.58
CA LEU A 22 -3.31 -4.97 0.68
C LEU A 22 -1.95 -4.81 -0.01
N ILE A 23 -1.93 -4.25 -1.22
CA ILE A 23 -0.67 -4.00 -1.95
C ILE A 23 0.20 -3.01 -1.18
N GLN A 24 -0.39 -1.93 -0.66
CA GLN A 24 0.31 -0.96 0.17
C GLN A 24 0.87 -1.56 1.46
N ALA A 25 0.15 -2.49 2.10
CA ALA A 25 0.63 -3.24 3.26
C ALA A 25 1.78 -4.18 2.89
N ALA A 26 1.65 -4.91 1.77
CA ALA A 26 2.71 -5.76 1.24
C ALA A 26 3.99 -4.97 0.94
N MET A 27 3.88 -3.80 0.29
CA MET A 27 5.03 -2.93 0.00
C MET A 27 5.73 -2.43 1.27
N ARG A 28 4.98 -2.15 2.35
CA ARG A 28 5.57 -1.74 3.64
C ARG A 28 6.31 -2.87 4.35
N ARG A 29 5.86 -4.12 4.18
CA ARG A 29 6.43 -5.30 4.83
C ARG A 29 7.55 -5.95 4.02
N ALA A 30 7.54 -5.77 2.71
CA ALA A 30 8.46 -6.42 1.79
C ALA A 30 9.94 -6.07 2.07
N ASP A 31 10.80 -7.07 1.92
CA ASP A 31 12.24 -6.85 1.78
C ASP A 31 12.57 -6.14 0.44
N THR A 32 13.85 -5.84 0.24
CA THR A 32 14.32 -5.14 -0.97
C THR A 32 13.93 -5.85 -2.27
N ALA A 33 14.05 -7.18 -2.35
CA ALA A 33 13.79 -7.93 -3.58
C ALA A 33 12.29 -7.96 -3.90
N ASN A 34 11.46 -8.29 -2.91
CA ASN A 34 10.01 -8.30 -3.04
C ASN A 34 9.47 -6.89 -3.31
N LEU A 35 10.04 -5.86 -2.69
CA LEU A 35 9.66 -4.48 -2.95
C LEU A 35 10.00 -4.05 -4.38
N HIS A 36 11.12 -4.51 -4.93
CA HIS A 36 11.45 -4.27 -6.35
C HIS A 36 10.42 -4.87 -7.30
N LEU A 37 9.96 -6.10 -7.05
CA LEU A 37 8.90 -6.72 -7.84
C LEU A 37 7.56 -5.98 -7.70
N LEU A 38 7.17 -5.64 -6.48
CA LEU A 38 5.93 -4.91 -6.21
C LEU A 38 5.93 -3.53 -6.88
N LYS A 39 7.06 -2.81 -6.87
CA LYS A 39 7.23 -1.53 -7.58
C LYS A 39 7.09 -1.66 -9.09
N ALA A 40 7.57 -2.77 -9.66
CA ALA A 40 7.45 -3.01 -11.10
C ALA A 40 6.01 -3.31 -11.52
N CYS A 41 5.24 -4.01 -10.67
CA CYS A 41 3.85 -4.37 -10.95
C CYS A 41 2.85 -3.24 -10.66
N TRP A 42 3.09 -2.43 -9.62
CA TRP A 42 2.21 -1.33 -9.19
C TRP A 42 3.00 -0.03 -8.96
N PRO A 43 3.62 0.54 -10.00
CA PRO A 43 4.44 1.73 -9.87
C PRO A 43 3.65 2.94 -9.32
N GLU A 44 2.39 3.10 -9.71
CA GLU A 44 1.50 4.16 -9.24
C GLU A 44 1.21 4.06 -7.74
N VAL A 45 0.99 2.84 -7.23
CA VAL A 45 0.78 2.59 -5.80
C VAL A 45 2.03 2.97 -5.02
N TRP A 46 3.23 2.60 -5.51
CA TRP A 46 4.48 2.99 -4.87
C TRP A 46 4.70 4.51 -4.85
N LEU A 47 4.41 5.19 -5.96
CA LEU A 47 4.55 6.65 -6.05
C LEU A 47 3.64 7.35 -5.05
N GLU A 48 2.36 6.94 -4.97
CA GLU A 48 1.42 7.48 -4.00
C GLU A 48 1.86 7.15 -2.56
N LEU A 49 2.27 5.91 -2.31
CA LEU A 49 2.75 5.47 -1.01
C LEU A 49 3.90 6.32 -0.49
N ARG A 50 4.89 6.54 -1.34
CA ARG A 50 6.07 7.34 -1.04
C ARG A 50 5.70 8.81 -0.87
N ALA A 51 4.82 9.35 -1.71
CA ALA A 51 4.36 10.72 -1.59
C ALA A 51 3.65 10.95 -0.25
N ARG A 52 2.74 10.05 0.13
CA ARG A 52 2.02 10.09 1.42
C ARG A 52 2.94 9.91 2.61
N TYR A 53 3.92 9.00 2.55
CA TYR A 53 4.88 8.81 3.65
C TYR A 53 5.71 10.06 3.95
N ASN A 54 6.03 10.85 2.92
CA ASN A 54 6.81 12.09 3.06
C ASN A 54 5.95 13.33 3.32
N ALA A 55 4.62 13.22 3.24
CA ALA A 55 3.71 14.34 3.43
C ALA A 55 3.28 14.46 4.90
N PRO A 56 3.19 15.69 5.46
CA PRO A 56 2.62 15.90 6.78
C PRO A 56 1.21 15.30 6.89
N GLY A 57 1.00 14.42 7.86
CA GLY A 57 -0.30 13.75 8.06
C GLY A 57 -0.72 12.80 6.93
N ALA A 58 0.17 12.43 6.00
CA ALA A 58 -0.12 11.61 4.82
C ALA A 58 -1.14 12.20 3.82
N ILE A 59 -1.38 13.51 3.91
CA ILE A 59 -2.26 14.25 3.00
C ILE A 59 -1.41 14.84 1.87
N LEU A 60 -1.76 14.53 0.63
CA LEU A 60 -1.02 15.06 -0.51
C LEU A 60 -1.29 16.55 -0.67
N GLN A 61 -0.28 17.32 -1.10
CA GLN A 61 -0.43 18.77 -1.30
C GLN A 61 -1.52 19.11 -2.33
N SER A 62 -1.77 18.22 -3.30
CA SER A 62 -2.87 18.33 -4.24
C SER A 62 -4.25 18.21 -3.59
N GLU A 63 -4.36 17.41 -2.52
CA GLU A 63 -5.60 17.24 -1.75
C GLU A 63 -5.84 18.46 -0.84
N LEU A 64 -4.78 19.11 -0.34
CA LEU A 64 -4.87 20.35 0.47
C LEU A 64 -5.30 21.59 -0.33
N LYS A 65 -5.01 21.63 -1.64
CA LYS A 65 -5.38 22.75 -2.53
C LYS A 65 -6.80 22.66 -3.09
N GLY A 66 -7.57 21.63 -2.71
CA GLY A 66 -8.94 21.40 -3.16
C GLY A 66 -10.00 22.29 -2.51
N ASP A 67 -9.64 23.06 -1.47
CA ASP A 67 -10.56 23.91 -0.70
C ASP A 67 -10.57 25.39 -1.14
N GLU A 68 -9.98 25.73 -2.29
CA GLU A 68 -10.19 27.02 -2.96
C GLU A 68 -11.17 26.87 -4.13
N LYS A 69 -12.46 26.72 -3.81
CA LYS A 69 -13.58 27.01 -4.72
C LYS A 69 -14.55 27.97 -4.08
#